data_AF-A0A7X7E152-F1
#
_entry.id   AF-A0A7X7E152-F1
#
_cell.length_a   1.000
_cell.length_b   1.000
_cell.length_c   1.000
_cell.angle_alpha   90.00
_cell.angle_beta   90.00
_cell.angle_gamma   90.00
#
_symmetry.space_group_name_H-M   'P 1'
#
loop_
_entity.id
_entity.type
_entity.pdbx_description
1 polymer ?
#
loop_
_entity_poly.entity_id
_entity_poly.type
_entity_poly.pdbx_seq_one_letter_code
_entity_poly.pdbx_strand_id
1 'polypeptide(L)'
;MKFIITIQIILFLTFALFSQQFITGEISGLLKPGDYIISGTVYVLRNQKLQIAPGARLYFEQFSSLTVLGEIRCDGTQSEPVIFSSVKEYLSSKAEAPPDVFDWNGIEITADAPFVNFDFSEIRNCIFGLKIKSASTRIRLNNVTFSNIGYSSISKGGNLVEVKSDVPFSCLWNIDSSDVRIQTYTHKTIQQNNQPDSTSNVKQTLVKPDSRRHLPLKRKKLFLVGTGIFTVCSGATFITSSIRKRSVATIYTEQKNSYYARKYREKYNSCRTIQYTSGSVLPLGMIAGIITIIF
;
A
#
# COMPACT_ATOMS: atom_id res chain seq x y z
N MET A 1 14.53 -13.61 55.74
CA MET A 1 14.89 -14.37 54.52
C MET A 1 13.71 -14.63 53.58
N LYS A 2 12.56 -15.15 54.05
CA LYS A 2 11.36 -15.39 53.21
C LYS A 2 10.77 -14.14 52.55
N PHE A 3 10.88 -12.97 53.18
CA PHE A 3 10.39 -11.68 52.66
C PHE A 3 11.24 -11.10 51.52
N ILE A 4 12.54 -11.39 51.52
CA ILE A 4 13.47 -10.94 50.46
C ILE A 4 13.29 -11.79 49.19
N ILE A 5 13.04 -13.10 49.36
CA ILE A 5 12.77 -14.02 48.24
C ILE A 5 11.43 -13.70 47.57
N THR A 6 10.39 -13.31 48.34
CA THR A 6 9.09 -12.91 47.77
C THR A 6 9.18 -11.59 47.00
N ILE A 7 9.95 -10.61 47.49
CA ILE A 7 10.21 -9.35 46.75
C ILE A 7 11.01 -9.61 45.47
N GLN A 8 12.00 -10.51 45.48
CA GLN A 8 12.74 -10.88 44.26
C GLN A 8 11.85 -11.57 43.22
N ILE A 9 10.92 -12.44 43.65
CA ILE A 9 9.97 -13.10 42.74
C ILE A 9 8.98 -12.08 42.15
N ILE A 10 8.49 -11.12 42.95
CA ILE A 10 7.60 -10.06 42.45
C ILE A 10 8.35 -9.12 41.50
N LEU A 11 9.62 -8.79 41.78
CA LEU A 11 10.46 -7.97 40.91
C LEU A 11 10.80 -8.66 39.58
N PHE A 12 10.97 -9.99 39.58
CA PHE A 12 11.13 -10.80 38.36
C PHE A 12 9.80 -10.94 37.58
N LEU A 13 8.66 -10.99 38.28
CA LEU A 13 7.33 -11.09 37.67
C LEU A 13 6.85 -9.78 37.04
N THR A 14 7.35 -8.62 37.52
CA THR A 14 7.08 -7.31 36.91
C THR A 14 7.97 -6.97 35.70
N PHE A 15 8.96 -7.80 35.40
CA PHE A 15 9.82 -7.67 34.22
C PHE A 15 9.29 -8.42 32.99
N ALA A 16 8.00 -8.76 32.95
CA ALA A 16 7.30 -8.98 31.68
C ALA A 16 7.14 -7.62 30.95
N LEU A 17 8.28 -7.03 30.60
CA LEU A 17 8.37 -5.94 29.64
C LEU A 17 7.75 -6.47 28.35
N PHE A 18 6.76 -5.76 27.83
CA PHE A 18 6.38 -5.88 26.43
C PHE A 18 7.61 -5.48 25.61
N SER A 19 8.49 -6.43 25.34
CA SER A 19 9.58 -6.25 24.39
C SER A 19 8.92 -6.09 23.03
N GLN A 20 9.13 -4.93 22.43
CA GLN A 20 8.74 -4.68 21.05
C GLN A 20 9.42 -5.72 20.16
N GLN A 21 8.62 -6.60 19.54
CA GLN A 21 9.17 -7.68 18.74
C GLN A 21 9.45 -7.17 17.32
N PHE A 22 10.73 -6.94 17.03
CA PHE A 22 11.20 -6.67 15.68
C PHE A 22 11.30 -7.99 14.90
N ILE A 23 10.66 -8.03 13.74
CA ILE A 23 10.64 -9.18 12.84
C ILE A 23 11.26 -8.76 11.50
N THR A 24 12.19 -9.58 11.02
CA THR A 24 12.81 -9.45 9.69
C THR A 24 13.22 -10.84 9.20
N GLY A 25 13.37 -11.01 7.88
CA GLY A 25 13.77 -12.28 7.30
C GLY A 25 12.63 -13.30 7.29
N GLU A 26 12.89 -14.53 7.71
CA GLU A 26 11.92 -15.62 7.64
C GLU A 26 10.94 -15.61 8.82
N ILE A 27 9.68 -15.94 8.57
CA ILE A 27 8.67 -16.16 9.60
C ILE A 27 7.80 -17.38 9.29
N SER A 28 7.51 -18.17 10.33
CA SER A 28 6.56 -19.28 10.29
C SER A 28 5.95 -19.55 11.66
N GLY A 29 4.93 -20.40 11.72
CA GLY A 29 4.25 -20.78 12.94
C GLY A 29 3.11 -19.84 13.30
N LEU A 30 2.85 -19.67 14.61
CA LEU A 30 1.76 -18.88 15.15
C LEU A 30 2.27 -17.53 15.68
N LEU A 31 1.80 -16.44 15.08
CA LEU A 31 1.85 -15.11 15.69
C LEU A 31 0.67 -14.95 16.65
N LYS A 32 0.99 -14.70 17.93
CA LYS A 32 0.01 -14.48 18.99
C LYS A 32 -0.59 -13.07 18.90
N PRO A 33 -1.65 -12.75 19.67
CA PRO A 33 -2.11 -11.37 19.79
C PRO A 33 -1.01 -10.47 20.35
N GLY A 34 -0.85 -9.27 19.79
CA GLY A 34 0.21 -8.33 20.18
C GLY A 34 0.71 -7.45 19.03
N ASP A 35 1.69 -6.58 19.36
CA ASP A 35 2.29 -5.63 18.43
C ASP A 35 3.64 -6.12 17.93
N TYR A 36 3.79 -6.16 16.60
CA TYR A 36 4.99 -6.61 15.92
C TYR A 36 5.51 -5.50 15.01
N ILE A 37 6.79 -5.15 15.13
CA ILE A 37 7.43 -4.22 14.19
C ILE A 37 8.15 -4.99 13.11
N ILE A 38 7.88 -4.65 11.86
CA ILE A 38 8.48 -5.26 10.68
C ILE A 38 9.52 -4.29 10.12
N SER A 39 10.80 -4.59 10.30
CA SER A 39 11.93 -3.71 9.95
C SER A 39 12.61 -4.06 8.62
N GLY A 40 11.92 -4.80 7.76
CA GLY A 40 12.47 -5.22 6.47
C GLY A 40 11.48 -6.05 5.66
N THR A 41 11.99 -6.83 4.71
CA THR A 41 11.13 -7.81 4.03
C THR A 41 11.06 -9.08 4.86
N VAL A 42 9.84 -9.47 5.21
CA VAL A 42 9.54 -10.72 5.90
C VAL A 42 9.01 -11.74 4.91
N TYR A 43 9.46 -12.98 5.03
CA TYR A 43 9.17 -14.07 4.11
C TYR A 43 8.49 -15.22 4.82
N VAL A 44 7.33 -15.63 4.32
CA VAL A 44 6.76 -16.95 4.63
C VAL A 44 7.25 -17.89 3.53
N LEU A 45 8.24 -18.73 3.82
CA LEU A 45 8.88 -19.56 2.80
C LEU A 45 7.96 -20.70 2.32
N ARG A 46 8.35 -21.32 1.19
CA ARG A 46 7.66 -22.50 0.64
C ARG A 46 7.56 -23.60 1.69
N ASN A 47 6.45 -24.33 1.68
CA ASN A 47 6.12 -25.39 2.65
C ASN A 47 6.03 -24.93 4.11
N GLN A 48 6.12 -23.63 4.39
CA GLN A 48 5.85 -23.07 5.70
C GLN A 48 4.45 -22.48 5.77
N LYS A 49 3.96 -22.37 7.00
CA LYS A 49 2.66 -21.81 7.32
C LYS A 49 2.84 -20.71 8.33
N LEU A 50 2.29 -19.54 8.06
CA LEU A 50 2.14 -18.46 9.02
C LEU A 50 0.67 -18.33 9.39
N GLN A 51 0.36 -18.58 10.66
CA GLN A 51 -0.94 -18.31 11.24
C GLN A 51 -0.85 -17.05 12.12
N ILE A 52 -1.76 -16.11 11.92
CA ILE A 52 -1.82 -14.85 12.65
C ILE A 52 -3.11 -14.84 13.47
N ALA A 53 -2.97 -14.88 14.79
CA ALA A 53 -4.07 -14.94 15.73
C ALA A 53 -4.90 -13.64 15.72
N PRO A 54 -6.17 -13.69 16.18
CA PRO A 54 -6.97 -12.49 16.39
C PRO A 54 -6.24 -11.44 17.24
N GLY A 55 -6.41 -10.16 16.93
CA GLY A 55 -5.81 -9.05 17.69
C GLY A 55 -4.30 -8.86 17.49
N ALA A 56 -3.66 -9.62 16.59
CA ALA A 56 -2.28 -9.35 16.19
C ALA A 56 -2.21 -8.11 15.26
N ARG A 57 -1.22 -7.25 15.50
CA ARG A 57 -1.01 -5.99 14.79
C ARG A 57 0.42 -5.92 14.29
N LEU A 58 0.60 -5.88 12.97
CA LEU A 58 1.88 -5.83 12.29
C LEU A 58 2.11 -4.42 11.76
N TYR A 59 3.18 -3.79 12.23
CA TYR A 59 3.56 -2.41 11.98
C TYR A 59 4.83 -2.34 11.16
N PHE A 60 4.72 -1.84 9.95
CA PHE A 60 5.74 -1.90 8.92
C PHE A 60 6.55 -0.60 8.87
N GLU A 61 7.87 -0.71 8.94
CA GLU A 61 8.79 0.40 8.72
C GLU A 61 8.89 0.79 7.24
N GLN A 62 9.56 1.90 6.95
CA GLN A 62 9.74 2.35 5.58
C GLN A 62 10.41 1.28 4.71
N PHE A 63 9.86 1.06 3.51
CA PHE A 63 10.33 0.07 2.54
C PHE A 63 10.27 -1.40 2.98
N SER A 64 9.64 -1.70 4.13
CA SER A 64 9.37 -3.06 4.57
C SER A 64 8.19 -3.68 3.80
N SER A 65 8.08 -5.01 3.86
CA SER A 65 7.04 -5.77 3.16
C SER A 65 6.84 -7.16 3.73
N LEU A 66 5.71 -7.79 3.40
CA LEU A 66 5.47 -9.21 3.65
C LEU A 66 5.38 -9.96 2.32
N THR A 67 6.25 -10.93 2.11
CA THR A 67 6.28 -11.79 0.92
C THR A 67 5.89 -13.22 1.30
N VAL A 68 4.84 -13.74 0.69
CA VAL A 68 4.29 -15.06 1.00
C VAL A 68 4.55 -16.01 -0.17
N LEU A 69 5.42 -16.99 0.06
CA LEU A 69 5.69 -18.12 -0.84
C LEU A 69 5.02 -19.42 -0.34
N GLY A 70 4.74 -19.51 0.97
CA GLY A 70 4.02 -20.61 1.60
C GLY A 70 2.54 -20.30 1.83
N GLU A 71 2.01 -20.76 2.95
CA GLU A 71 0.62 -20.50 3.38
C GLU A 71 0.55 -19.37 4.40
N ILE A 72 -0.43 -18.48 4.23
CA ILE A 72 -0.77 -17.46 5.24
C ILE A 72 -2.23 -17.56 5.62
N ARG A 73 -2.49 -17.49 6.93
CA ARG A 73 -3.83 -17.50 7.51
C ARG A 73 -3.94 -16.43 8.59
N CYS A 74 -4.75 -15.41 8.35
CA CYS A 74 -5.12 -14.42 9.35
C CYS A 74 -6.50 -14.78 9.91
N ASP A 75 -6.55 -15.09 11.19
CA ASP A 75 -7.76 -15.52 11.90
C ASP A 75 -8.37 -14.36 12.71
N GLY A 76 -8.49 -13.18 12.09
CA GLY A 76 -9.14 -12.05 12.75
C GLY A 76 -10.59 -12.33 13.07
N THR A 77 -11.13 -11.58 14.03
CA THR A 77 -12.57 -11.56 14.33
C THR A 77 -13.10 -10.13 14.25
N GLN A 78 -14.42 -9.96 14.27
CA GLN A 78 -15.02 -8.63 14.27
C GLN A 78 -14.59 -7.80 15.50
N SER A 79 -14.41 -8.42 16.66
CA SER A 79 -13.96 -7.75 17.89
C SER A 79 -12.45 -7.57 17.95
N GLU A 80 -11.69 -8.48 17.32
CA GLU A 80 -10.23 -8.51 17.37
C GLU A 80 -9.67 -8.74 15.95
N PRO A 81 -9.68 -7.69 15.09
CA PRO A 81 -9.18 -7.81 13.73
C PRO A 81 -7.67 -8.01 13.71
N VAL A 82 -7.15 -8.59 12.63
CA VAL A 82 -5.71 -8.59 12.34
C VAL A 82 -5.36 -7.32 11.57
N ILE A 83 -4.37 -6.58 12.04
CA ILE A 83 -4.03 -5.25 11.48
C ILE A 83 -2.66 -5.30 10.80
N PHE A 84 -2.59 -4.75 9.59
CA PHE A 84 -1.34 -4.46 8.86
C PHE A 84 -1.29 -2.97 8.56
N SER A 85 -0.34 -2.25 9.16
CA SER A 85 -0.25 -0.79 9.01
C SER A 85 1.18 -0.27 9.10
N SER A 86 1.37 1.02 8.89
CA SER A 86 2.62 1.74 9.08
C SER A 86 3.04 1.79 10.55
N VAL A 87 4.35 1.71 10.79
CA VAL A 87 4.96 1.95 12.12
C VAL A 87 4.62 3.34 12.69
N LYS A 88 4.32 4.32 11.84
CA LYS A 88 3.91 5.65 12.28
C LYS A 88 2.59 5.62 13.06
N GLU A 89 1.71 4.66 12.76
CA GLU A 89 0.47 4.49 13.52
C GLU A 89 0.74 3.98 14.93
N TYR A 90 1.64 3.00 15.06
CA TYR A 90 2.11 2.51 16.35
C TYR A 90 2.79 3.60 17.18
N LEU A 91 3.62 4.44 16.56
CA LEU A 91 4.31 5.54 17.23
C LEU A 91 3.36 6.70 17.59
N SER A 92 2.23 6.83 16.90
CA SER A 92 1.20 7.84 17.16
C SER A 92 1.80 9.24 17.31
N SER A 93 1.72 9.87 18.50
CA SER A 93 2.21 11.23 18.76
C SER A 93 3.73 11.38 18.68
N LYS A 94 4.49 10.28 18.64
CA LYS A 94 5.95 10.28 18.49
C LYS A 94 6.39 10.20 17.03
N ALA A 95 5.47 9.95 16.10
CA ALA A 95 5.79 9.90 14.69
C ALA A 95 6.09 11.31 14.16
N GLU A 96 7.15 11.45 13.37
CA GLU A 96 7.52 12.72 12.71
C GLU A 96 6.45 13.21 11.73
N ALA A 97 5.62 12.29 11.23
CA ALA A 97 4.54 12.54 10.29
C ALA A 97 3.41 11.51 10.52
N PRO A 98 2.17 11.80 10.08
CA PRO A 98 1.10 10.81 10.10
C PRO A 98 1.38 9.62 9.15
N PRO A 99 0.69 8.49 9.32
CA PRO A 99 0.74 7.37 8.38
C PRO A 99 0.32 7.77 6.96
N ASP A 100 1.03 7.26 5.95
CA ASP A 100 0.79 7.59 4.53
C ASP A 100 0.92 6.35 3.61
N VAL A 101 0.37 6.45 2.40
CA VAL A 101 0.25 5.38 1.39
C VAL A 101 1.57 4.86 0.79
N PHE A 102 2.71 5.33 1.30
CA PHE A 102 4.07 4.92 0.89
C PHE A 102 4.92 4.47 2.08
N ASP A 103 4.33 4.36 3.26
CA ASP A 103 5.07 3.97 4.44
C ASP A 103 5.56 2.54 4.36
N TRP A 104 4.85 1.64 3.68
CA TRP A 104 5.35 0.30 3.41
C TRP A 104 4.82 -0.25 2.10
N ASN A 105 5.51 -1.27 1.58
CA ASN A 105 5.28 -1.73 0.22
C ASN A 105 3.96 -2.48 0.06
N GLY A 106 3.53 -3.19 1.09
CA GLY A 106 2.36 -4.08 1.00
C GLY A 106 2.67 -5.55 1.25
N ILE A 107 1.67 -6.37 0.95
CA ILE A 107 1.75 -7.83 1.01
C ILE A 107 1.81 -8.37 -0.41
N GLU A 108 2.90 -9.07 -0.74
CA GLU A 108 3.06 -9.79 -2.00
C GLU A 108 2.81 -11.28 -1.79
N ILE A 109 1.83 -11.82 -2.51
CA ILE A 109 1.57 -13.26 -2.59
C ILE A 109 2.22 -13.76 -3.89
N THR A 110 3.26 -14.58 -3.78
CA THR A 110 3.98 -15.09 -4.94
C THR A 110 3.21 -16.21 -5.63
N ALA A 111 3.70 -16.66 -6.79
CA ALA A 111 3.06 -17.73 -7.53
C ALA A 111 3.15 -19.11 -6.84
N ASP A 112 4.07 -19.24 -5.87
CA ASP A 112 4.29 -20.50 -5.15
C ASP A 112 3.31 -20.70 -3.99
N ALA A 113 2.63 -19.64 -3.54
CA ALA A 113 1.70 -19.69 -2.43
C ALA A 113 0.49 -20.57 -2.79
N PRO A 114 0.26 -21.71 -2.09
CA PRO A 114 -0.83 -22.61 -2.44
C PRO A 114 -2.17 -22.13 -1.87
N PHE A 115 -2.15 -21.44 -0.73
CA PHE A 115 -3.34 -20.99 -0.03
C PHE A 115 -3.13 -19.71 0.76
N VAL A 116 -4.10 -18.80 0.67
CA VAL A 116 -4.13 -17.53 1.37
C VAL A 116 -5.51 -17.31 1.98
N ASN A 117 -5.55 -17.02 3.28
CA ASN A 117 -6.78 -16.71 4.00
C ASN A 117 -6.63 -15.44 4.85
N PHE A 118 -7.57 -14.51 4.70
CA PHE A 118 -7.71 -13.35 5.57
C PHE A 118 -9.16 -13.27 6.05
N ASP A 119 -9.38 -13.52 7.33
CA ASP A 119 -10.64 -13.24 8.03
C ASP A 119 -10.46 -11.95 8.86
N PHE A 120 -11.44 -11.04 8.80
CA PHE A 120 -11.52 -9.78 9.57
C PHE A 120 -10.15 -9.10 9.71
N SER A 121 -9.60 -8.73 8.56
CA SER A 121 -8.26 -8.15 8.48
C SER A 121 -8.31 -6.74 7.91
N GLU A 122 -7.46 -5.87 8.42
CA GLU A 122 -7.36 -4.49 7.97
C GLU A 122 -5.97 -4.24 7.39
N ILE A 123 -5.91 -3.82 6.13
CA ILE A 123 -4.66 -3.51 5.45
C ILE A 123 -4.68 -2.04 5.07
N ARG A 124 -3.72 -1.27 5.59
CA ARG A 124 -3.73 0.18 5.40
C ARG A 124 -2.35 0.84 5.35
N ASN A 125 -2.33 2.09 4.90
CA ASN A 125 -1.16 2.96 4.88
C ASN A 125 0.00 2.36 4.06
N CYS A 126 -0.32 1.79 2.89
CA CYS A 126 0.63 1.04 2.08
C CYS A 126 0.50 1.33 0.59
N ILE A 127 1.50 0.95 -0.19
CA ILE A 127 1.49 1.13 -1.65
C ILE A 127 0.53 0.14 -2.30
N PHE A 128 0.68 -1.15 -1.98
CA PHE A 128 -0.13 -2.24 -2.50
C PHE A 128 -0.79 -2.98 -1.34
N GLY A 129 -2.12 -3.15 -1.33
CA GLY A 129 -2.77 -3.93 -0.27
C GLY A 129 -2.38 -5.41 -0.35
N LEU A 130 -2.99 -6.13 -1.29
CA LEU A 130 -2.64 -7.50 -1.67
C LEU A 130 -2.21 -7.55 -3.14
N LYS A 131 -0.96 -7.93 -3.37
CA LYS A 131 -0.41 -8.13 -4.71
C LYS A 131 -0.19 -9.61 -4.98
N ILE A 132 -1.15 -10.20 -5.66
CA ILE A 132 -1.20 -11.63 -5.96
C ILE A 132 -0.63 -11.87 -7.36
N LYS A 133 0.50 -12.57 -7.42
CA LYS A 133 1.22 -12.84 -8.67
C LYS A 133 0.54 -13.88 -9.54
N SER A 134 0.07 -14.98 -8.94
CA SER A 134 -0.59 -16.05 -9.70
C SER A 134 -2.10 -15.87 -9.77
N ALA A 135 -2.68 -16.14 -10.94
CA ALA A 135 -4.12 -16.22 -11.10
C ALA A 135 -4.72 -17.48 -10.45
N SER A 136 -3.91 -18.52 -10.22
CA SER A 136 -4.35 -19.82 -9.71
C SER A 136 -4.22 -19.99 -8.20
N THR A 137 -3.55 -19.07 -7.48
CA THR A 137 -3.48 -19.15 -6.00
C THR A 137 -4.90 -19.17 -5.42
N ARG A 138 -5.18 -20.13 -4.53
CA ARG A 138 -6.45 -20.19 -3.81
C ARG A 138 -6.47 -19.10 -2.75
N ILE A 139 -7.48 -18.23 -2.80
CA ILE A 139 -7.59 -17.07 -1.92
C ILE A 139 -8.99 -17.00 -1.34
N ARG A 140 -9.06 -16.89 -0.02
CA ARG A 140 -10.27 -16.54 0.72
C ARG A 140 -10.06 -15.23 1.45
N LEU A 141 -10.80 -14.20 1.04
CA LEU A 141 -10.91 -12.94 1.78
C LEU A 141 -12.31 -12.90 2.37
N ASN A 142 -12.40 -12.64 3.65
CA ASN A 142 -13.67 -12.54 4.36
C ASN A 142 -13.59 -11.35 5.31
N ASN A 143 -14.41 -10.33 5.04
CA ASN A 143 -14.46 -9.10 5.83
C ASN A 143 -13.09 -8.39 5.91
N VAL A 144 -12.41 -8.24 4.77
CA VAL A 144 -11.12 -7.55 4.68
C VAL A 144 -11.33 -6.11 4.27
N THR A 145 -10.79 -5.16 5.03
CA THR A 145 -10.91 -3.73 4.74
C THR A 145 -9.58 -3.17 4.26
N PHE A 146 -9.64 -2.34 3.22
CA PHE A 146 -8.49 -1.65 2.67
C PHE A 146 -8.69 -0.14 2.83
N SER A 147 -7.73 0.54 3.44
CA SER A 147 -7.81 1.99 3.63
C SER A 147 -6.47 2.66 3.40
N ASN A 148 -6.50 3.89 2.87
CA ASN A 148 -5.28 4.65 2.57
C ASN A 148 -4.25 3.82 1.76
N ILE A 149 -4.65 3.37 0.56
CA ILE A 149 -3.81 2.55 -0.33
C ILE A 149 -3.33 3.37 -1.53
N GLY A 150 -2.03 3.30 -1.84
CA GLY A 150 -1.39 4.20 -2.79
C GLY A 150 -1.55 3.83 -4.27
N TYR A 151 -1.62 2.55 -4.59
CA TYR A 151 -1.72 2.07 -5.98
C TYR A 151 -2.89 1.13 -6.24
N SER A 152 -3.06 0.08 -5.45
CA SER A 152 -4.16 -0.87 -5.59
C SER A 152 -4.40 -1.63 -4.30
N SER A 153 -5.66 -1.67 -3.84
CA SER A 153 -6.08 -2.51 -2.73
C SER A 153 -5.82 -3.99 -3.04
N ILE A 154 -6.20 -4.45 -4.23
CA ILE A 154 -5.91 -5.81 -4.67
C ILE A 154 -5.48 -5.80 -6.15
N SER A 155 -4.43 -6.57 -6.45
CA SER A 155 -4.08 -6.94 -7.83
C SER A 155 -3.87 -8.45 -7.93
N LYS A 156 -4.41 -9.10 -8.96
CA LYS A 156 -4.33 -10.55 -9.18
C LYS A 156 -3.94 -10.85 -10.61
N GLY A 157 -2.80 -11.53 -10.80
CA GLY A 157 -2.28 -11.86 -12.13
C GLY A 157 -2.06 -10.61 -12.99
N GLY A 158 -1.70 -9.48 -12.37
CA GLY A 158 -1.54 -8.18 -13.05
C GLY A 158 -2.84 -7.39 -13.27
N ASN A 159 -4.01 -8.00 -13.09
CA ASN A 159 -5.29 -7.31 -13.16
C ASN A 159 -5.63 -6.64 -11.83
N LEU A 160 -6.24 -5.46 -11.91
CA LEU A 160 -6.66 -4.73 -10.72
C LEU A 160 -8.07 -5.14 -10.35
N VAL A 161 -8.30 -5.39 -9.06
CA VAL A 161 -9.64 -5.66 -8.53
C VAL A 161 -10.14 -4.38 -7.88
N GLU A 162 -11.33 -3.95 -8.27
CA GLU A 162 -11.96 -2.76 -7.71
C GLU A 162 -12.50 -3.07 -6.31
N VAL A 163 -12.00 -2.33 -5.32
CA VAL A 163 -12.40 -2.44 -3.91
C VAL A 163 -12.61 -1.03 -3.38
N LYS A 164 -13.75 -0.78 -2.75
CA LYS A 164 -14.04 0.51 -2.13
C LYS A 164 -13.19 0.67 -0.86
N SER A 165 -12.62 1.87 -0.66
CA SER A 165 -11.91 2.20 0.57
C SER A 165 -12.85 2.09 1.77
N ASP A 166 -12.34 1.57 2.88
CA ASP A 166 -13.05 1.53 4.18
C ASP A 166 -14.35 0.72 4.18
N VAL A 167 -14.56 -0.13 3.17
CA VAL A 167 -15.71 -1.03 3.08
C VAL A 167 -15.23 -2.48 3.13
N PRO A 168 -15.82 -3.33 4.00
CA PRO A 168 -15.49 -4.75 4.05
C PRO A 168 -15.64 -5.43 2.69
N PHE A 169 -14.58 -6.11 2.27
CA PHE A 169 -14.51 -6.88 1.03
C PHE A 169 -14.40 -8.37 1.33
N SER A 170 -15.16 -9.18 0.59
CA SER A 170 -15.11 -10.64 0.69
C SER A 170 -15.10 -11.26 -0.70
N CYS A 171 -14.27 -12.28 -0.89
CA CYS A 171 -14.23 -13.07 -2.12
C CYS A 171 -13.66 -14.46 -1.87
N LEU A 172 -14.04 -15.40 -2.73
CA LEU A 172 -13.40 -16.70 -2.84
C LEU A 172 -12.89 -16.87 -4.28
N TRP A 173 -11.57 -17.00 -4.44
CA TRP A 173 -10.94 -17.39 -5.69
C TRP A 173 -10.39 -18.81 -5.55
N ASN A 174 -10.95 -19.76 -6.28
CA ASN A 174 -10.52 -21.15 -6.27
C ASN A 174 -9.65 -21.48 -7.48
N ILE A 175 -8.93 -22.60 -7.40
CA ILE A 175 -8.03 -23.13 -8.45
C ILE A 175 -8.82 -23.58 -9.68
N ASP A 176 -10.08 -24.00 -9.50
CA ASP A 176 -10.94 -24.47 -10.58
C ASP A 176 -12.11 -23.53 -10.85
N SER A 177 -12.29 -23.27 -12.15
CA SER A 177 -13.38 -22.56 -12.82
C SER A 177 -13.33 -21.03 -12.83
N SER A 178 -13.53 -20.55 -14.05
CA SER A 178 -13.80 -19.21 -14.58
C SER A 178 -14.87 -18.37 -13.85
N ASP A 179 -15.29 -18.73 -12.66
CA ASP A 179 -16.38 -18.08 -11.94
C ASP A 179 -15.84 -17.28 -10.76
N VAL A 180 -15.48 -16.03 -11.04
CA VAL A 180 -15.33 -15.02 -9.98
C VAL A 180 -16.71 -14.80 -9.35
N ARG A 181 -17.02 -15.53 -8.27
CA ARG A 181 -18.18 -15.23 -7.42
C ARG A 181 -17.84 -14.05 -6.51
N ILE A 182 -18.02 -12.82 -7.01
CA ILE A 182 -18.07 -11.63 -6.14
C ILE A 182 -19.41 -11.68 -5.39
N GLN A 183 -19.42 -12.23 -4.19
CA GLN A 183 -20.58 -12.09 -3.30
C GLN A 183 -20.48 -10.73 -2.61
N THR A 184 -20.98 -9.70 -3.29
CA THR A 184 -21.22 -8.40 -2.65
C THR A 184 -22.38 -8.59 -1.68
N TYR A 185 -22.09 -8.75 -0.38
CA TYR A 185 -23.12 -8.65 0.66
C TYR A 185 -23.53 -7.18 0.80
N THR A 186 -24.40 -6.72 -0.09
CA THR A 186 -25.11 -5.47 0.10
C THR A 186 -26.27 -5.74 1.06
N HIS A 187 -26.25 -5.14 2.25
CA HIS A 187 -27.45 -5.08 3.08
C HIS A 187 -28.58 -4.44 2.26
N LYS A 188 -29.66 -5.19 2.06
CA LYS A 188 -30.87 -4.71 1.39
C LYS A 188 -31.48 -3.58 2.21
N THR A 189 -31.41 -2.35 1.71
CA THR A 189 -32.35 -1.31 2.14
C THR A 189 -33.64 -1.51 1.34
N ILE A 190 -34.76 -1.57 2.06
CA ILE A 190 -36.11 -1.78 1.54
C ILE A 190 -36.50 -0.61 0.60
N GLN A 191 -37.02 -0.97 -0.58
CA GLN A 191 -37.63 -0.07 -1.56
C GLN A 191 -39.03 0.35 -1.13
N GLN A 192 -39.39 1.62 -1.35
CA GLN A 192 -40.75 1.98 -1.72
C GLN A 192 -40.70 2.82 -3.00
N ASN A 193 -41.55 2.39 -3.94
CA ASN A 193 -41.65 2.77 -5.34
C ASN A 193 -42.09 4.22 -5.56
N ASN A 194 -41.80 4.76 -6.75
CA ASN A 194 -42.82 5.06 -7.77
C ASN A 194 -42.18 5.53 -9.10
N GLN A 195 -42.50 4.82 -10.18
CA GLN A 195 -42.37 5.25 -11.59
C GLN A 195 -43.67 6.00 -12.00
N PRO A 196 -43.74 6.76 -13.11
CA PRO A 196 -43.66 6.19 -14.47
C PRO A 196 -42.85 7.01 -15.49
N ASP A 197 -42.65 6.33 -16.63
CA ASP A 197 -41.90 6.66 -17.85
C ASP A 197 -42.12 8.04 -18.49
N SER A 198 -41.11 8.52 -19.23
CA SER A 198 -41.25 8.79 -20.68
C SER A 198 -39.93 9.26 -21.33
N THR A 199 -39.78 8.82 -22.57
CA THR A 199 -38.75 9.09 -23.58
C THR A 199 -38.49 10.57 -23.91
N SER A 200 -37.23 10.96 -24.15
CA SER A 200 -36.79 11.54 -25.45
C SER A 200 -35.33 12.03 -25.47
N ASN A 201 -34.72 11.81 -26.64
CA ASN A 201 -33.42 12.22 -27.20
C ASN A 201 -32.82 13.57 -26.75
N VAL A 202 -31.47 13.64 -26.57
CA VAL A 202 -30.61 14.69 -27.16
C VAL A 202 -29.16 14.17 -27.38
N LYS A 203 -28.63 14.55 -28.55
CA LYS A 203 -27.36 14.29 -29.23
C LYS A 203 -26.06 14.38 -28.41
N GLN A 204 -25.14 13.45 -28.74
CA GLN A 204 -23.69 13.56 -28.52
C GLN A 204 -23.08 14.67 -29.38
N THR A 205 -22.19 15.47 -28.80
CA THR A 205 -21.23 16.28 -29.56
C THR A 205 -19.82 15.92 -29.13
N LEU A 206 -19.09 15.26 -30.03
CA LEU A 206 -17.65 15.02 -29.94
C LEU A 206 -16.91 16.35 -30.12
N VAL A 207 -16.09 16.74 -29.14
CA VAL A 207 -15.09 17.81 -29.32
C VAL A 207 -13.72 17.15 -29.49
N LYS A 208 -13.17 17.25 -30.70
CA LYS A 208 -11.81 16.84 -31.07
C LYS A 208 -10.86 18.01 -30.83
N PRO A 209 -9.71 17.85 -30.14
CA PRO A 209 -8.67 18.86 -30.18
C PRO A 209 -7.68 18.57 -31.31
N ASP A 210 -7.41 19.65 -32.03
CA ASP A 210 -6.59 19.81 -33.22
C ASP A 210 -5.07 19.83 -32.91
N SER A 211 -4.31 20.03 -33.97
CA SER A 211 -3.00 19.48 -34.30
C SER A 211 -1.79 20.33 -33.87
N ARG A 212 -0.68 19.63 -33.63
CA ARG A 212 0.76 19.97 -33.79
C ARG A 212 1.37 21.18 -33.06
N ARG A 213 2.54 20.93 -32.46
CA ARG A 213 3.83 21.57 -32.82
C ARG A 213 5.00 20.65 -32.39
N HIS A 214 5.88 20.32 -33.34
CA HIS A 214 7.16 19.66 -33.09
C HIS A 214 8.22 20.70 -32.70
N LEU A 215 9.14 20.35 -31.80
CA LEU A 215 10.31 21.16 -31.45
C LEU A 215 11.60 20.36 -31.75
N PRO A 216 12.59 20.90 -32.48
CA PRO A 216 13.79 20.15 -32.84
C PRO A 216 14.85 20.19 -31.73
N LEU A 217 15.45 19.05 -31.42
CA LEU A 217 16.61 18.93 -30.53
C LEU A 217 17.91 19.20 -31.31
N LYS A 218 18.61 20.28 -30.98
CA LYS A 218 20.03 20.49 -31.36
C LYS A 218 20.93 20.12 -30.19
N ARG A 219 21.89 19.22 -30.44
CA ARG A 219 23.02 18.90 -29.55
C ARG A 219 24.00 20.09 -29.48
N LYS A 220 24.45 20.45 -28.28
CA LYS A 220 25.76 21.09 -28.04
C LYS A 220 26.40 20.55 -26.76
N LYS A 221 27.71 20.32 -26.83
CA LYS A 221 28.61 19.94 -25.73
C LYS A 221 28.73 21.09 -24.72
N LEU A 222 28.73 20.80 -23.42
CA LEU A 222 29.41 21.64 -22.43
C LEU A 222 29.78 20.80 -21.20
N PHE A 223 31.09 20.70 -20.96
CA PHE A 223 31.73 20.11 -19.79
C PHE A 223 31.98 21.25 -18.78
N LEU A 224 31.83 20.97 -17.48
CA LEU A 224 32.31 21.76 -16.34
C LEU A 224 31.51 22.99 -15.84
N VAL A 225 30.22 22.83 -15.53
CA VAL A 225 29.49 23.57 -14.45
C VAL A 225 28.43 22.62 -13.85
N GLY A 226 28.87 21.49 -13.31
CA GLY A 226 28.05 20.28 -13.18
C GLY A 226 27.31 20.08 -11.86
N THR A 227 27.57 20.86 -10.80
CA THR A 227 26.99 20.56 -9.46
C THR A 227 25.88 21.54 -9.07
N GLY A 228 26.09 22.85 -9.23
CA GLY A 228 25.09 23.87 -8.87
C GLY A 228 23.82 23.86 -9.73
N ILE A 229 23.95 23.61 -11.05
CA ILE A 229 22.82 23.61 -11.99
C ILE A 229 21.91 22.38 -11.77
N PHE A 230 22.47 21.24 -11.36
CA PHE A 230 21.69 20.02 -11.09
C PHE A 230 20.81 20.17 -9.84
N THR A 231 21.30 20.83 -8.79
CA THR A 231 20.52 21.05 -7.56
C THR A 231 19.35 22.02 -7.78
N VAL A 232 19.56 23.12 -8.52
CA VAL A 232 18.49 24.09 -8.83
C VAL A 232 17.43 23.50 -9.77
N CYS A 233 17.85 22.77 -10.81
CA CYS A 233 16.92 22.08 -11.73
C CYS A 233 16.14 20.96 -11.01
N SER A 234 16.75 20.24 -10.07
CA SER A 234 16.09 19.20 -9.27
C SER A 234 15.05 19.81 -8.31
N GLY A 235 15.34 20.96 -7.69
CA GLY A 235 14.37 21.68 -6.86
C GLY A 235 13.17 22.19 -7.66
N ALA A 236 13.41 22.81 -8.81
CA ALA A 236 12.33 23.30 -9.69
C ALA A 236 11.46 22.16 -10.26
N THR A 237 12.07 21.01 -10.60
CA THR A 237 11.33 19.81 -11.03
C THR A 237 10.56 19.16 -9.89
N PHE A 238 11.07 19.19 -8.66
CA PHE A 238 10.34 18.72 -7.47
C PHE A 238 9.12 19.60 -7.16
N ILE A 239 9.26 20.94 -7.21
CA ILE A 239 8.15 21.87 -6.95
C ILE A 239 7.09 21.77 -8.05
N THR A 240 7.49 21.80 -9.32
CA THR A 240 6.56 21.70 -10.45
C THR A 240 5.86 20.35 -10.52
N SER A 241 6.55 19.24 -10.18
CA SER A 241 5.92 17.92 -10.06
C SER A 241 4.96 17.82 -8.87
N SER A 242 5.27 18.45 -7.74
CA SER A 242 4.39 18.50 -6.56
C SER A 242 3.09 19.25 -6.83
N ILE A 243 3.17 20.39 -7.53
CA ILE A 243 1.99 21.16 -7.97
C ILE A 243 1.17 20.31 -8.96
N ARG A 244 1.83 19.68 -9.93
CA ARG A 244 1.17 18.83 -10.93
C ARG A 244 0.53 17.58 -10.33
N LYS A 245 1.12 17.00 -9.28
CA LYS A 245 0.55 15.88 -8.50
C LYS A 245 -0.76 16.30 -7.83
N ARG A 246 -0.79 17.46 -7.17
CA ARG A 246 -2.01 18.00 -6.54
C ARG A 246 -3.13 18.22 -7.56
N SER A 247 -2.82 18.80 -8.71
CA SER A 247 -3.82 19.02 -9.77
C SER A 247 -4.30 17.75 -10.47
N VAL A 248 -3.49 16.68 -10.49
CA VAL A 248 -3.91 15.37 -11.04
C VAL A 248 -4.68 14.55 -9.99
N ALA A 249 -4.38 14.73 -8.69
CA ALA A 249 -5.10 14.09 -7.59
C ALA A 249 -6.56 14.54 -7.51
N THR A 250 -6.85 15.84 -7.73
CA THR A 250 -8.23 16.35 -7.79
C THR A 250 -9.03 15.74 -8.95
N ILE A 251 -8.38 15.53 -10.10
CA ILE A 251 -9.00 14.87 -11.26
C ILE A 251 -9.20 13.37 -11.04
N TYR A 252 -8.35 12.74 -10.21
CA TYR A 252 -8.48 11.33 -9.82
C TYR A 252 -9.70 11.10 -8.92
N THR A 253 -10.03 12.06 -8.04
CA THR A 253 -11.15 11.99 -7.10
C THR A 253 -12.53 12.30 -7.73
N GLU A 254 -12.60 12.97 -8.88
CA GLU A 254 -13.86 13.42 -9.52
C GLU A 254 -14.50 12.42 -10.50
N GLN A 255 -14.35 11.10 -10.31
CA GLN A 255 -14.76 10.11 -11.32
C GLN A 255 -16.23 10.21 -11.80
N LYS A 256 -16.42 10.73 -13.03
CA LYS A 256 -17.64 10.55 -13.86
C LYS A 256 -17.46 9.59 -15.04
N ASN A 257 -16.25 9.07 -15.33
CA ASN A 257 -16.06 8.17 -16.48
C ASN A 257 -14.81 7.26 -16.36
N SER A 258 -15.00 5.95 -16.49
CA SER A 258 -13.98 4.90 -16.33
C SER A 258 -12.93 4.86 -17.47
N TYR A 259 -13.27 5.35 -18.66
CA TYR A 259 -12.39 5.32 -19.84
C TYR A 259 -11.10 6.16 -19.66
N TYR A 260 -11.19 7.29 -18.95
CA TYR A 260 -10.03 8.19 -18.76
C TYR A 260 -9.17 7.86 -17.54
N ALA A 261 -9.65 6.97 -16.65
CA ALA A 261 -8.95 6.62 -15.40
C ALA A 261 -7.53 6.07 -15.65
N ARG A 262 -7.34 5.26 -16.70
CA ARG A 262 -6.03 4.71 -17.08
C ARG A 262 -5.03 5.80 -17.50
N LYS A 263 -5.48 6.78 -18.30
CA LYS A 263 -4.64 7.88 -18.77
C LYS A 263 -4.22 8.81 -17.63
N TYR A 264 -5.14 9.11 -16.70
CA TYR A 264 -4.81 9.90 -15.51
C TYR A 264 -3.89 9.15 -14.55
N ARG A 265 -4.05 7.82 -14.43
CA ARG A 265 -3.16 6.94 -13.67
C ARG A 265 -1.72 6.95 -14.19
N GLU A 266 -1.53 6.84 -15.50
CA GLU A 266 -0.20 6.91 -16.13
C GLU A 266 0.45 8.27 -15.90
N LYS A 267 -0.33 9.35 -15.99
CA LYS A 267 0.14 10.72 -15.74
C LYS A 267 0.51 10.96 -14.29
N TYR A 268 -0.27 10.44 -13.34
CA TYR A 268 0.03 10.48 -11.90
C TYR A 268 1.33 9.73 -11.57
N ASN A 269 1.47 8.49 -12.08
CA ASN A 269 2.68 7.69 -11.88
C ASN A 269 3.92 8.33 -12.50
N SER A 270 3.80 8.92 -13.70
CA SER A 270 4.91 9.64 -14.35
C SER A 270 5.35 10.86 -13.54
N CYS A 271 4.41 11.67 -13.04
CA CYS A 271 4.72 12.82 -12.19
C CYS A 271 5.38 12.38 -10.86
N ARG A 272 4.94 11.24 -10.31
CA ARG A 272 5.47 10.67 -9.07
C ARG A 272 6.89 10.12 -9.24
N THR A 273 7.19 9.43 -10.34
CA THR A 273 8.56 8.97 -10.66
C THR A 273 9.52 10.16 -10.76
N ILE A 274 9.09 11.25 -11.41
CA ILE A 274 9.89 12.49 -11.51
C ILE A 274 10.11 13.12 -10.12
N GLN A 275 9.11 13.08 -9.23
CA GLN A 275 9.25 13.60 -7.87
C GLN A 275 10.25 12.77 -7.03
N TYR A 276 10.22 11.44 -7.14
CA TYR A 276 11.17 10.58 -6.42
C TYR A 276 12.59 10.69 -6.95
N THR A 277 12.78 10.72 -8.27
CA THR A 277 14.13 10.89 -8.84
C THR A 277 14.69 12.27 -8.57
N SER A 278 13.86 13.32 -8.59
CA SER A 278 14.31 14.66 -8.19
C SER A 278 14.59 14.75 -6.69
N GLY A 279 13.75 14.13 -5.85
CA GLY A 279 13.92 14.10 -4.39
C GLY A 279 15.17 13.37 -3.91
N SER A 280 15.54 12.24 -4.54
CA SER A 280 16.75 11.48 -4.19
C SER A 280 18.05 12.13 -4.70
N VAL A 281 17.99 12.90 -5.79
CA VAL A 281 19.16 13.59 -6.37
C VAL A 281 19.51 14.89 -5.63
N LEU A 282 18.54 15.51 -4.94
CA LEU A 282 18.76 16.72 -4.12
C LEU A 282 19.83 16.54 -3.02
N PRO A 283 19.74 15.55 -2.11
CA PRO A 283 20.75 15.38 -1.06
C PRO A 283 22.12 14.97 -1.63
N LEU A 284 22.16 14.18 -2.70
CA LEU A 284 23.41 13.80 -3.37
C LEU A 284 24.12 15.01 -4.00
N GLY A 285 23.36 15.92 -4.63
CA GLY A 285 23.90 17.17 -5.17
C GLY A 285 24.41 18.13 -4.10
N MET A 286 23.74 18.20 -2.94
CA MET A 286 24.19 19.01 -1.81
C MET A 286 25.48 18.46 -1.18
N ILE A 287 25.58 17.14 -0.98
CA ILE A 287 26.78 16.50 -0.42
C ILE A 287 27.98 16.70 -1.36
N ALA A 288 27.80 16.50 -2.67
CA ALA A 288 28.85 16.77 -3.65
C ALA A 288 29.30 18.25 -3.67
N GLY A 289 28.35 19.19 -3.53
CA GLY A 289 28.66 20.62 -3.41
C GLY A 289 29.46 20.96 -2.16
N ILE A 290 29.10 20.38 -1.00
CA ILE A 290 29.79 20.59 0.27
C ILE A 290 31.22 20.03 0.23
N ILE A 291 31.42 18.83 -0.35
CA ILE A 291 32.76 18.24 -0.53
C ILE A 291 33.64 19.10 -1.43
N THR A 292 33.08 19.75 -2.45
CA THR A 292 33.82 20.65 -3.37
C THR A 292 34.17 22.00 -2.73
N ILE A 293 33.52 22.39 -1.63
CA ILE A 293 33.82 23.63 -0.89
C ILE A 293 34.84 23.38 0.23
N ILE A 294 34.94 22.13 0.69
CA ILE A 294 35.80 21.72 1.81
C ILE A 294 37.18 21.20 1.35
N PHE A 295 37.32 20.79 0.08
CA PHE A 295 38.60 20.40 -0.55
C PHE A 295 38.94 21.33 -1.71
#